data_AF-A0A1V4Y9Z2-F1
#
_entry.id   AF-A0A1V4Y9Z2-F1
#
_cell.length_a   1.000
_cell.length_b   1.000
_cell.length_c   1.000
_cell.angle_alpha   90.00
_cell.angle_beta   90.00
_cell.angle_gamma   90.00
#
_symmetry.space_group_name_H-M   'P 1'
#
loop_
_entity.id
_entity.type
_entity.pdbx_description
1 polymer ?
#
loop_
_entity_poly.entity_id
_entity_poly.type
_entity_poly.pdbx_seq_one_letter_code
_entity_poly.pdbx_strand_id
1 'polypeptide(L)'
;MDTEKRKQRLREMFQRVVDPLGYKFSPDEEIVDFLLEQEVIIEKEHGHPFCPCQGLTGEREIDMKIVCPCIPFHRAHFDAMKRCWCGLYVHKEVDDPDSLVQISRSEFEQMQKEGRI
;
A
#
# COMPACT_ATOMS: atom_id res chain seq x y z
N MET A 1 15.38 12.05 -13.13
CA MET A 1 14.04 12.20 -12.52
C MET A 1 14.19 13.11 -11.32
N ASP A 2 13.35 14.14 -11.22
CA ASP A 2 13.27 15.02 -10.05
C ASP A 2 12.40 14.32 -9.00
N THR A 3 12.99 13.97 -7.85
CA THR A 3 12.34 13.13 -6.84
C THR A 3 11.10 13.81 -6.26
N GLU A 4 11.21 15.08 -5.86
CA GLU A 4 10.09 15.83 -5.27
C GLU A 4 8.92 15.96 -6.24
N LYS A 5 9.19 16.33 -7.50
CA LYS A 5 8.14 16.40 -8.52
C LYS A 5 7.52 15.04 -8.77
N ARG A 6 8.29 13.95 -8.70
CA ARG A 6 7.75 12.60 -8.91
C ARG A 6 6.91 12.15 -7.72
N LYS A 7 7.33 12.39 -6.47
CA LYS A 7 6.52 12.13 -5.26
C LYS A 7 5.16 12.79 -5.35
N GLN A 8 5.12 14.08 -5.70
CA GLN A 8 3.86 14.82 -5.88
C GLN A 8 2.95 14.18 -6.94
N ARG A 9 3.53 13.76 -8.08
CA ARG A 9 2.79 13.08 -9.15
C ARG A 9 2.26 11.72 -8.71
N LEU A 10 3.06 10.92 -8.01
CA LEU A 10 2.63 9.65 -7.44
C LEU A 10 1.49 9.85 -6.45
N ARG A 11 1.61 10.81 -5.52
CA ARG A 11 0.56 11.16 -4.56
C ARG A 11 -0.77 11.47 -5.27
N GLU A 12 -0.76 12.33 -6.28
CA GLU A 12 -1.96 12.68 -7.06
C GLU A 12 -2.54 11.49 -7.83
N MET A 13 -1.69 10.67 -8.46
CA MET A 13 -2.13 9.50 -9.22
C MET A 13 -2.74 8.45 -8.30
N PHE A 14 -2.07 8.14 -7.20
CA PHE A 14 -2.51 7.13 -6.25
C PHE A 14 -3.76 7.55 -5.51
N GLN A 15 -3.90 8.83 -5.12
CA GLN A 15 -5.14 9.32 -4.51
C GLN A 15 -6.36 8.99 -5.37
N ARG A 16 -6.28 9.20 -6.70
CA ARG A 16 -7.39 8.88 -7.62
C ARG A 16 -7.77 7.40 -7.65
N VAL A 17 -6.82 6.51 -7.34
CA VAL A 17 -7.05 5.06 -7.32
C VAL A 17 -7.59 4.61 -5.97
N VAL A 18 -7.01 5.07 -4.87
CA VAL A 18 -7.34 4.60 -3.52
C VAL A 18 -8.60 5.24 -2.94
N ASP A 19 -8.91 6.48 -3.36
CA ASP A 19 -10.08 7.23 -2.89
C ASP A 19 -11.43 6.50 -3.15
N PRO A 20 -11.73 6.02 -4.36
CA PRO A 20 -12.96 5.25 -4.61
C PRO A 20 -12.97 3.86 -3.95
N LEU A 21 -11.80 3.37 -3.50
CA LEU A 21 -11.70 2.10 -2.78
C LEU A 21 -11.96 2.25 -1.27
N GLY A 22 -12.18 3.47 -0.78
CA GLY A 22 -12.44 3.76 0.63
C GLY A 22 -11.20 4.08 1.46
N TYR A 23 -10.06 4.32 0.81
CA TYR A 23 -8.79 4.63 1.45
C TYR A 23 -8.40 6.10 1.31
N LYS A 24 -7.54 6.57 2.21
CA LYS A 24 -6.80 7.84 2.18
C LYS A 24 -5.33 7.56 2.45
N PHE A 25 -4.44 8.50 2.15
CA PHE A 25 -3.08 8.45 2.68
C PHE A 25 -3.08 8.46 4.21
N SER A 26 -2.05 7.87 4.82
CA SER A 26 -1.84 7.96 6.27
C SER A 26 -1.89 9.41 6.75
N PRO A 27 -2.42 9.70 7.95
CA PRO A 27 -2.27 11.00 8.60
C PRO A 27 -0.81 11.28 9.01
N ASP A 28 0.04 10.26 9.08
CA ASP A 28 1.48 10.41 9.31
C ASP A 28 2.19 10.82 8.02
N GLU A 29 2.42 12.13 7.88
CA GLU A 29 3.06 12.70 6.70
C GLU A 29 4.54 12.33 6.56
N GLU A 30 5.23 11.99 7.65
CA GLU A 30 6.63 11.52 7.59
C GLU A 30 6.70 10.13 6.93
N ILE A 31 5.79 9.22 7.32
CA ILE A 31 5.68 7.90 6.69
C ILE A 31 5.28 8.05 5.21
N VAL A 32 4.32 8.93 4.90
CA VAL A 32 3.88 9.12 3.51
C VAL A 32 5.02 9.64 2.64
N ASP A 33 5.76 10.65 3.10
CA ASP A 33 6.87 11.21 2.34
C ASP A 33 7.98 10.18 2.12
N PHE A 34 8.35 9.46 3.18
CA PHE A 34 9.36 8.40 3.10
C PHE A 34 8.97 7.30 2.12
N LEU A 35 7.74 6.76 2.21
CA LEU A 35 7.30 5.67 1.34
C LEU A 35 7.16 6.12 -0.13
N LEU A 36 6.67 7.33 -0.37
CA LEU A 36 6.64 7.89 -1.73
C LEU A 36 8.07 8.08 -2.28
N GLU A 37 9.03 8.50 -1.47
CA GLU A 37 10.44 8.57 -1.89
C GLU A 37 10.99 7.19 -2.29
N GLN A 38 10.72 6.16 -1.49
CA GLN A 38 11.14 4.79 -1.81
C GLN A 38 10.51 4.29 -3.11
N GLU A 39 9.23 4.56 -3.33
CA GLU A 39 8.55 4.19 -4.58
C GLU A 39 9.13 4.89 -5.80
N VAL A 40 9.57 6.15 -5.67
CA VAL A 40 10.27 6.87 -6.73
C VAL A 40 11.63 6.23 -7.02
N ILE A 41 12.38 5.80 -6.00
CA ILE A 41 13.67 5.11 -6.17
C ILE A 41 13.46 3.78 -6.91
N ILE A 42 12.48 2.98 -6.47
CA ILE A 42 12.14 1.69 -7.07
C ILE A 42 11.67 1.87 -8.52
N GLU A 43 10.84 2.87 -8.80
CA GLU A 43 10.40 3.18 -10.15
C GLU A 43 11.58 3.54 -11.06
N LYS A 44 12.57 4.26 -10.55
CA LYS A 44 13.78 4.61 -11.31
C LYS A 44 14.57 3.38 -11.73
N GLU A 45 14.63 2.36 -10.87
CA GLU A 45 15.43 1.14 -11.08
C GLU A 45 14.68 0.09 -11.89
N HIS A 46 13.37 -0.04 -11.68
CA HIS A 46 12.57 -1.16 -12.22
C HIS A 46 11.47 -0.72 -13.20
N GLY A 47 11.26 0.59 -13.39
CA GLY A 47 10.30 1.15 -14.34
C GLY A 47 8.85 1.27 -13.83
N HIS A 48 8.56 0.75 -12.63
CA HIS A 48 7.25 0.86 -11.97
C HIS A 48 7.43 1.10 -10.47
N PRO A 49 6.51 1.83 -9.81
CA PRO A 49 6.54 2.04 -8.37
C PRO A 49 6.03 0.78 -7.65
N PHE A 50 6.87 -0.25 -7.52
CA PHE A 50 6.53 -1.45 -6.75
C PHE A 50 6.49 -1.14 -5.24
N CYS A 51 5.72 -1.91 -4.45
CA CYS A 51 5.64 -1.70 -3.00
C CYS A 51 7.05 -1.77 -2.39
N PRO A 52 7.52 -0.74 -1.68
CA PRO A 52 8.81 -0.78 -1.00
C PRO A 52 8.84 -1.80 0.16
N CYS A 53 7.68 -2.35 0.50
CA CYS A 53 7.45 -3.31 1.56
C CYS A 53 7.54 -4.78 1.15
N GLN A 54 7.69 -5.07 -0.14
CA GLN A 54 7.73 -6.43 -0.69
C GLN A 54 8.93 -6.56 -1.62
N GLY A 55 9.65 -7.68 -1.53
CA GLY A 55 10.74 -7.98 -2.45
C GLY A 55 10.22 -8.41 -3.82
N LEU A 56 10.89 -7.95 -4.87
CA LEU A 56 10.66 -8.45 -6.23
C LEU A 56 11.13 -9.90 -6.35
N THR A 57 10.30 -10.75 -6.93
CA THR A 57 10.59 -12.16 -7.17
C THR A 57 11.36 -12.37 -8.48
N GLY A 58 11.26 -11.41 -9.42
CA GLY A 58 11.74 -11.55 -10.80
C GLY A 58 10.71 -12.20 -11.72
N GLU A 59 9.60 -12.70 -11.17
CA GLU A 59 8.49 -13.24 -11.93
C GLU A 59 7.46 -12.13 -12.18
N ARG A 60 7.39 -11.67 -13.44
CA ARG A 60 6.55 -10.53 -13.85
C ARG A 60 5.10 -10.66 -13.36
N GLU A 61 4.49 -11.84 -13.46
CA GLU A 61 3.09 -12.03 -13.07
C GLU A 61 2.84 -11.86 -11.57
N ILE A 62 3.84 -12.16 -10.75
CA ILE A 62 3.80 -12.01 -9.30
C ILE A 62 4.09 -10.54 -8.95
N ASP A 63 5.17 -9.99 -9.50
CA ASP A 63 5.63 -8.64 -9.19
C ASP A 63 4.62 -7.57 -9.61
N MET A 64 3.88 -7.78 -10.71
CA MET A 64 2.84 -6.84 -11.14
C MET A 64 1.69 -6.69 -10.13
N LYS A 65 1.49 -7.65 -9.22
CA LYS A 65 0.48 -7.56 -8.16
C LYS A 65 0.88 -6.63 -7.01
N ILE A 66 2.17 -6.29 -6.92
CA ILE A 66 2.70 -5.40 -5.88
C ILE A 66 3.05 -4.01 -6.43
N VAL A 67 2.67 -3.65 -7.66
CA VAL A 67 2.72 -2.27 -8.14
C VAL A 67 1.80 -1.39 -7.30
N CYS A 68 2.32 -0.29 -6.77
CA CYS A 68 1.59 0.62 -5.91
C CYS A 68 0.57 1.45 -6.73
N PRO A 69 -0.67 1.64 -6.23
CA PRO A 69 -1.25 1.03 -5.04
C PRO A 69 -1.68 -0.42 -5.31
N CYS A 70 -1.12 -1.37 -4.56
CA CYS A 70 -1.41 -2.80 -4.72
C CYS A 70 -2.76 -3.23 -4.09
N ILE A 71 -3.50 -2.29 -3.49
CA ILE A 71 -4.79 -2.51 -2.83
C ILE A 71 -5.75 -3.36 -3.66
N PRO A 72 -5.94 -3.17 -4.99
CA PRO A 72 -6.86 -3.98 -5.78
C PRO A 72 -6.58 -5.50 -5.72
N PHE A 73 -5.33 -5.91 -5.51
CA PHE A 73 -4.93 -7.33 -5.41
C PHE A 73 -4.98 -7.89 -3.99
N HIS A 74 -5.00 -7.01 -2.98
CA HIS A 74 -4.90 -7.38 -1.56
C HIS A 74 -6.07 -6.86 -0.71
N ARG A 75 -7.15 -6.42 -1.38
CA ARG A 75 -8.24 -5.67 -0.76
C ARG A 75 -8.83 -6.35 0.47
N ALA A 76 -9.19 -7.63 0.39
CA ALA A 76 -9.83 -8.33 1.51
C ALA A 76 -8.95 -8.34 2.78
N HIS A 77 -7.64 -8.53 2.60
CA HIS A 77 -6.67 -8.51 3.70
C HIS A 77 -6.49 -7.10 4.26
N PHE A 78 -6.37 -6.10 3.38
CA PHE A 78 -6.20 -4.70 3.80
C PHE A 78 -7.47 -4.09 4.40
N ASP A 79 -8.65 -4.55 4.00
CA ASP A 79 -9.92 -4.15 4.61
C ASP A 79 -10.04 -4.71 6.04
N ALA A 80 -9.60 -5.95 6.26
CA ALA A 80 -9.54 -6.53 7.61
C ALA A 80 -8.58 -5.78 8.54
N MET A 81 -7.45 -5.28 8.01
CA MET A 81 -6.51 -4.44 8.76
C MET A 81 -6.91 -2.97 8.82
N LYS A 82 -7.87 -2.53 7.98
CA LYS A 82 -8.20 -1.11 7.72
C LYS A 82 -7.01 -0.25 7.26
N ARG A 83 -5.94 -0.88 6.77
CA ARG A 83 -4.73 -0.24 6.23
C ARG A 83 -4.01 -1.17 5.26
N CYS A 84 -3.21 -0.61 4.36
CA CYS A 84 -2.26 -1.42 3.60
C CYS A 84 -1.10 -1.86 4.50
N TRP A 85 -0.34 -2.87 4.06
CA TRP A 85 0.72 -3.47 4.86
C TRP A 85 1.75 -2.45 5.39
N CYS A 86 2.25 -1.57 4.53
CA CYS A 86 3.25 -0.56 4.92
C CYS A 86 2.68 0.67 5.63
N GLY A 87 1.35 0.78 5.75
CA GLY A 87 0.70 1.94 6.37
C GLY A 87 0.59 3.18 5.49
N LEU A 88 1.03 3.16 4.23
CA LEU A 88 0.88 4.31 3.31
C LEU A 88 -0.58 4.75 3.14
N TYR A 89 -1.50 3.79 3.16
CA TYR A 89 -2.93 4.00 3.02
C TYR A 89 -3.69 3.41 4.19
N VAL A 90 -4.68 4.15 4.67
CA VAL A 90 -5.62 3.75 5.72
C VAL A 90 -7.05 3.94 5.23
N HIS A 91 -8.01 3.23 5.81
CA HIS A 91 -9.43 3.50 5.55
C HIS A 91 -9.78 4.95 5.90
N LYS A 92 -10.72 5.55 5.16
CA LYS A 92 -11.14 6.95 5.37
C LYS A 92 -11.60 7.23 6.81
N GLU A 93 -12.24 6.26 7.43
CA GLU A 93 -12.78 6.31 8.79
C GLU A 93 -11.74 6.08 9.90
N VAL A 94 -10.47 5.80 9.55
CA VAL A 94 -9.39 5.61 10.53
C VAL A 94 -8.77 6.96 10.88
N ASP A 95 -8.84 7.33 12.15
CA ASP A 95 -8.17 8.52 12.69
C ASP A 95 -6.82 8.20 13.34
N ASP A 96 -6.71 7.05 13.99
CA ASP A 96 -5.50 6.57 14.66
C ASP A 96 -5.03 5.22 14.06
N PRO A 97 -4.11 5.26 13.07
CA PRO A 97 -3.57 4.05 12.45
C PRO A 97 -2.70 3.19 13.37
N ASP A 98 -2.16 3.76 14.44
CA ASP A 98 -1.23 3.06 15.35
C ASP A 98 -1.97 2.06 16.25
N SER A 99 -3.26 2.30 16.46
CA SER A 99 -4.16 1.36 17.13
C SER A 99 -4.47 0.09 16.32
N LEU A 100 -4.17 0.07 15.02
CA LEU A 100 -4.51 -1.03 14.13
C LEU A 100 -3.53 -2.21 14.26
N VAL A 101 -4.08 -3.42 14.22
CA VAL A 101 -3.27 -4.65 14.23
C VAL A 101 -2.84 -5.00 12.81
N GLN A 102 -1.57 -5.34 12.64
CA GLN A 102 -1.09 -6.01 11.43
C GLN A 102 -1.24 -7.51 11.60
N ILE A 103 -2.00 -8.14 10.70
CA ILE A 103 -2.13 -9.59 10.60
C ILE A 103 -1.46 -10.04 9.31
N SER A 104 -0.66 -11.10 9.34
CA SER A 104 -0.07 -11.69 8.13
C SER A 104 -1.15 -12.24 7.20
N ARG A 105 -0.80 -12.45 5.93
CA ARG A 105 -1.71 -13.06 4.96
C ARG A 105 -2.16 -14.46 5.37
N SER A 106 -1.27 -15.27 5.94
CA SER A 106 -1.60 -16.61 6.44
C SER A 106 -2.56 -16.57 7.63
N GLU A 107 -2.39 -15.61 8.55
CA GLU A 107 -3.31 -15.44 9.68
C GLU A 107 -4.69 -14.99 9.19
N PHE A 108 -4.73 -14.07 8.23
CA PHE A 108 -5.98 -13.64 7.59
C PHE A 108 -6.71 -14.81 6.92
N GLU A 109 -6.02 -15.61 6.10
CA GLU A 109 -6.61 -16.78 5.42
C GLU A 109 -7.13 -17.82 6.42
N GLN A 110 -6.43 -18.03 7.54
CA GLN A 110 -6.90 -18.89 8.62
C GLN A 110 -8.17 -18.33 9.28
N MET A 111 -8.19 -17.04 9.60
CA MET A 111 -9.35 -16.38 10.22
C MET A 111 -10.59 -16.44 9.33
N GLN A 112 -10.42 -16.25 8.01
CA GLN A 112 -11.50 -16.40 7.04
C GLN A 112 -12.03 -17.84 7.00
N LYS A 113 -11.13 -18.84 6.99
CA LYS A 113 -11.52 -20.25 7.00
C LYS A 113 -12.32 -20.63 8.26
N GLU A 114 -12.01 -19.99 9.38
CA GLU A 114 -12.69 -20.18 10.67
C GLU A 114 -13.92 -19.29 10.85
N GLY A 115 -14.24 -18.42 9.89
CA GLY A 115 -15.39 -17.51 9.95
C GLY A 115 -15.26 -16.42 11.02
N ARG A 116 -14.04 -16.06 11.40
CA ARG A 116 -13.74 -15.00 12.39
C ARG A 116 -13.68 -13.60 11.77
N ILE A 117 -13.62 -13.51 10.45
CA ILE A 117 -13.68 -12.29 9.63
C ILE A 117 -14.46 -12.63 8.34
#